data_AF-A0A1F5YMW0-F1
#
_entry.id   AF-A0A1F5YMW0-F1
#
_cell.length_a   1.000
_cell.length_b   1.000
_cell.length_c   1.000
_cell.angle_alpha   90.00
_cell.angle_beta   90.00
_cell.angle_gamma   90.00
#
_symmetry.space_group_name_H-M   'P 1'
#
loop_
_entity.id
_entity.type
_entity.pdbx_description
1 polymer ?
#
loop_
_entity_poly.entity_id
_entity_poly.type
_entity_poly.pdbx_seq_one_letter_code
_entity_poly.pdbx_strand_id
1 'polypeptide(L)'
;MGRSFARIRGLGFVMWHSRHELYHIMLGLIWAWVLREWWNEFNIRWIFLSAFASVLPDADHLLYFFTYGRSTSYTLKIREFLKTRQWRNLTVFIENGHKYNTNLSLHNYYVMAGLLGLSLLSTLVDWKVGTILFGAMLQHYLFDIFDDLLTLGSVNSNWKRWGRQ
;
A
#
# COMPACT_ATOMS: atom_id res chain seq x y z
N MET A 1 6.94 -23.03 35.00
CA MET A 1 7.35 -22.95 33.58
C MET A 1 6.51 -21.88 32.87
N GLY A 2 6.92 -20.62 32.95
CA GLY A 2 6.23 -19.52 32.27
C GLY A 2 6.61 -19.50 30.79
N ARG A 3 5.69 -19.92 29.92
CA ARG A 3 5.83 -19.72 28.47
C ARG A 3 5.70 -18.23 28.19
N SER A 4 6.84 -17.54 28.10
CA SER A 4 6.93 -16.16 27.65
C SER A 4 6.38 -16.06 26.22
N PHE A 5 5.19 -15.47 26.10
CA PHE A 5 4.58 -15.08 24.82
C PHE A 5 5.43 -14.06 24.03
N ALA A 6 6.55 -13.57 24.58
CA ALA A 6 7.37 -12.51 24.01
C ALA A 6 8.55 -13.00 23.14
N ARG A 7 8.52 -14.24 22.61
CA ARG A 7 9.63 -14.82 21.83
C ARG A 7 9.35 -15.16 20.37
N ILE A 8 8.26 -14.65 19.80
CA ILE A 8 8.04 -14.75 18.35
C ILE A 8 8.83 -13.60 17.68
N ARG A 9 10.07 -13.89 17.33
CA ARG A 9 10.96 -12.97 16.58
C ARG A 9 10.26 -12.53 15.29
N GLY A 10 10.11 -11.22 15.07
CA GLY A 10 9.46 -10.67 13.87
C GLY A 10 7.95 -10.39 13.99
N LEU A 11 7.31 -10.72 15.12
CA LEU A 11 5.88 -10.45 15.34
C LEU A 11 5.54 -8.96 15.20
N GLY A 12 6.43 -8.06 15.64
CA GLY A 12 6.22 -6.60 15.51
C GLY A 12 6.12 -6.15 14.05
N PHE A 13 7.00 -6.64 13.18
CA PHE A 13 6.96 -6.35 11.73
C PHE A 13 5.68 -6.88 11.10
N VAL A 14 5.31 -8.12 11.43
CA VAL A 14 4.07 -8.72 10.93
C VAL A 14 2.88 -7.90 11.39
N MET A 15 2.78 -7.53 12.68
CA MET A 15 1.66 -6.74 13.17
C MET A 15 1.58 -5.34 12.56
N TRP A 16 2.71 -4.64 12.40
CA TRP A 16 2.73 -3.31 11.78
C TRP A 16 2.31 -3.36 10.31
N HIS A 17 2.95 -4.22 9.52
CA HIS A 17 2.65 -4.36 8.09
C HIS A 17 1.22 -4.86 7.91
N SER A 18 0.80 -5.91 8.63
CA SER A 18 -0.58 -6.38 8.60
C SER A 18 -1.58 -5.30 8.99
N ARG A 19 -1.28 -4.39 9.92
CA ARG A 19 -2.19 -3.29 10.26
C ARG A 19 -2.40 -2.35 9.09
N HIS A 20 -1.33 -1.97 8.39
CA HIS A 20 -1.39 -1.08 7.23
C HIS A 20 -2.17 -1.74 6.07
N GLU A 21 -1.83 -2.98 5.73
CA GLU A 21 -2.56 -3.78 4.72
C GLU A 21 -4.04 -3.97 5.08
N LEU A 22 -4.35 -4.18 6.36
CA LEU A 22 -5.73 -4.31 6.83
C LEU A 22 -6.53 -3.02 6.64
N TYR A 23 -5.90 -1.84 6.79
CA TYR A 23 -6.58 -0.57 6.50
C TYR A 23 -6.92 -0.46 5.01
N HIS A 24 -5.99 -0.83 4.13
CA HIS A 24 -6.23 -0.85 2.67
C HIS A 24 -7.36 -1.78 2.30
N ILE A 25 -7.34 -3.02 2.78
CA ILE A 25 -8.41 -4.00 2.56
C ILE A 25 -9.74 -3.46 3.11
N MET A 26 -9.76 -2.90 4.32
CA MET A 26 -10.97 -2.34 4.91
C MET A 26 -11.55 -1.22 4.05
N LEU A 27 -10.72 -0.30 3.53
CA LEU A 27 -11.16 0.76 2.62
C LEU A 27 -11.70 0.18 1.31
N GLY A 28 -11.02 -0.81 0.72
CA GLY A 28 -11.50 -1.54 -0.44
C GLY A 28 -12.87 -2.20 -0.19
N LEU A 29 -13.12 -2.74 0.99
CA LEU A 29 -14.42 -3.31 1.36
C LEU A 29 -15.49 -2.23 1.55
N ILE A 30 -15.15 -1.08 2.14
CA ILE A 30 -16.05 0.08 2.23
C ILE A 30 -16.42 0.57 0.83
N TRP A 31 -15.46 0.63 -0.10
CA TRP A 31 -15.72 0.98 -1.49
C TRP A 31 -16.69 0.00 -2.18
N ALA A 32 -16.45 -1.30 -2.04
CA ALA A 32 -17.34 -2.32 -2.59
C ALA A 32 -18.76 -2.21 -2.00
N TRP A 33 -18.87 -1.91 -0.71
CA TRP A 33 -20.16 -1.68 -0.06
C TRP A 33 -20.88 -0.45 -0.64
N VAL A 34 -20.19 0.69 -0.80
CA VAL A 34 -20.77 1.88 -1.42
C VAL A 34 -21.27 1.59 -2.85
N LEU A 35 -20.46 0.88 -3.65
CA LEU A 35 -20.84 0.52 -5.02
C LEU A 35 -22.03 -0.46 -5.05
N ARG A 36 -22.12 -1.39 -4.11
CA ARG A 36 -23.28 -2.28 -3.95
C ARG A 36 -24.55 -1.48 -3.71
N GLU A 37 -24.53 -0.52 -2.79
CA GLU A 37 -25.70 0.33 -2.51
C GLU A 37 -26.05 1.20 -3.72
N TRP A 38 -25.05 1.76 -4.42
CA TRP A 38 -25.27 2.61 -5.59
C TRP A 38 -25.87 1.84 -6.77
N TRP A 39 -25.35 0.64 -7.07
CA TRP A 39 -25.87 -0.19 -8.16
C TRP A 39 -27.06 -1.07 -7.76
N ASN A 40 -27.42 -1.08 -6.48
CA ASN A 40 -28.43 -1.97 -5.89
C ASN A 40 -28.22 -3.45 -6.27
N GLU A 41 -26.96 -3.90 -6.28
CA GLU A 41 -26.58 -5.23 -6.76
C GLU A 41 -25.50 -5.82 -5.85
N PHE A 42 -25.74 -7.04 -5.35
CA PHE A 42 -24.74 -7.80 -4.60
C PHE A 42 -23.96 -8.73 -5.53
N ASN A 43 -22.64 -8.55 -5.57
CA ASN A 43 -21.75 -9.42 -6.32
C ASN A 43 -20.47 -9.71 -5.51
N ILE A 44 -20.34 -10.95 -5.06
CA ILE A 44 -19.19 -11.37 -4.25
C ILE A 44 -17.85 -11.24 -5.00
N ARG A 45 -17.85 -11.40 -6.33
CA ARG A 45 -16.64 -11.24 -7.14
C ARG A 45 -16.14 -9.80 -7.13
N TRP A 46 -17.04 -8.83 -7.05
CA TRP A 46 -16.69 -7.41 -6.95
C TRP A 46 -16.10 -7.06 -5.59
N ILE A 47 -16.58 -7.70 -4.52
CA ILE A 47 -16.01 -7.54 -3.18
C ILE A 47 -14.56 -8.07 -3.16
N PHE A 48 -14.33 -9.28 -3.66
CA PHE A 48 -12.99 -9.84 -3.77
C PHE A 48 -12.07 -9.02 -4.68
N LEU A 49 -12.59 -8.54 -5.82
CA LEU A 49 -11.85 -7.66 -6.71
C LEU A 49 -11.43 -6.37 -6.01
N SER A 50 -12.34 -5.74 -5.26
CA SER A 50 -12.05 -4.50 -4.53
C SER A 50 -10.98 -4.71 -3.45
N ALA A 51 -11.11 -5.78 -2.66
CA ALA A 51 -10.12 -6.13 -1.65
C ALA A 51 -8.74 -6.42 -2.29
N PHE A 52 -8.70 -7.19 -3.38
CA PHE A 52 -7.45 -7.45 -4.10
C PHE A 52 -6.85 -6.18 -4.73
N ALA A 53 -7.68 -5.35 -5.38
CA ALA A 53 -7.23 -4.11 -6.00
C ALA A 53 -6.73 -3.08 -4.97
N SER A 54 -7.25 -3.11 -3.74
CA SER A 54 -6.80 -2.20 -2.67
C SER A 54 -5.37 -2.46 -2.17
N VAL A 55 -4.82 -3.66 -2.39
CA VAL A 55 -3.43 -4.01 -2.03
C VAL A 55 -2.53 -4.16 -3.26
N LEU A 56 -3.09 -4.01 -4.46
CA LEU A 56 -2.32 -4.10 -5.70
C LEU A 56 -1.23 -3.00 -5.80
N PRO A 57 -1.46 -1.75 -5.37
CA PRO A 57 -0.43 -0.72 -5.37
C PRO A 57 0.84 -1.07 -4.56
N ASP A 58 0.71 -1.84 -3.48
CA ASP A 58 1.85 -2.29 -2.65
C ASP A 58 2.84 -3.17 -3.41
N ALA A 59 2.43 -3.75 -4.56
CA ALA A 59 3.35 -4.45 -5.43
C ALA A 59 4.50 -3.56 -5.93
N ASP A 60 4.35 -2.23 -5.96
CA ASP A 60 5.44 -1.30 -6.28
C ASP A 60 6.58 -1.35 -5.24
N HIS A 61 6.28 -1.63 -3.96
CA HIS A 61 7.31 -1.84 -2.95
C HIS A 61 8.14 -3.09 -3.25
N LEU A 62 7.48 -4.21 -3.60
CA LEU A 62 8.17 -5.43 -4.01
C LEU A 62 9.02 -5.17 -5.25
N LEU A 63 8.43 -4.50 -6.25
CA LEU A 63 9.14 -4.12 -7.46
C LEU A 63 10.38 -3.27 -7.14
N TYR A 64 10.25 -2.28 -6.25
CA TYR A 64 11.36 -1.47 -5.76
C TYR A 64 12.49 -2.34 -5.19
N PHE A 65 12.18 -3.22 -4.23
CA PHE A 65 13.21 -4.04 -3.57
C PHE A 65 13.92 -5.02 -4.51
N PHE A 66 13.21 -5.55 -5.51
CA PHE A 66 13.76 -6.55 -6.42
C PHE A 66 14.41 -5.97 -7.67
N THR A 67 13.98 -4.79 -8.12
CA THR A 67 14.46 -4.22 -9.39
C THR A 67 15.27 -2.95 -9.16
N TYR A 68 14.62 -1.81 -9.03
CA TYR A 68 15.29 -0.52 -9.17
C TYR A 68 15.81 0.09 -7.86
N GLY A 69 15.20 -0.28 -6.74
CA GLY A 69 15.69 0.03 -5.40
C GLY A 69 16.74 -0.97 -4.90
N ARG A 70 17.10 -2.01 -5.67
CA ARG A 70 17.90 -3.15 -5.21
C ARG A 70 19.28 -2.80 -4.64
N SER A 71 19.87 -1.69 -5.09
CA SER A 71 21.22 -1.22 -4.74
C SER A 71 21.20 0.02 -3.84
N THR A 72 20.03 0.48 -3.41
CA THR A 72 19.92 1.63 -2.51
C THR A 72 20.42 1.26 -1.11
N SER A 73 20.95 2.24 -0.38
CA SER A 73 21.40 2.06 1.01
C SER A 73 20.30 1.43 1.88
N TYR A 74 19.05 1.84 1.67
CA TYR A 74 17.88 1.28 2.32
C TYR A 74 17.70 -0.23 2.07
N THR A 75 17.65 -0.66 0.81
CA THR A 75 17.50 -2.08 0.47
C THR A 75 18.70 -2.91 0.91
N LEU A 76 19.91 -2.36 0.79
CA LEU A 76 21.13 -3.03 1.27
C LEU A 76 21.09 -3.24 2.78
N LYS A 77 20.65 -2.24 3.55
CA LYS A 77 20.51 -2.34 5.01
C LYS A 77 19.44 -3.36 5.42
N ILE A 78 18.30 -3.40 4.72
CA ILE A 78 17.28 -4.43 4.92
C ILE A 78 17.87 -5.84 4.69
N ARG A 79 18.59 -6.03 3.58
CA ARG A 79 19.25 -7.31 3.27
C ARG A 79 20.28 -7.68 4.33
N GLU A 80 21.05 -6.71 4.84
CA GLU A 80 21.99 -6.92 5.95
C GLU A 80 21.28 -7.38 7.22
N PHE A 81 20.19 -6.70 7.63
CA PHE A 81 19.41 -7.10 8.80
C PHE A 81 18.76 -8.48 8.64
N LEU A 82 18.29 -8.82 7.44
CA LEU A 82 17.77 -10.16 7.12
C LEU A 82 18.86 -11.23 7.25
N LYS A 83 20.04 -11.01 6.64
CA LYS A 83 21.19 -11.93 6.72
C LYS A 83 21.66 -12.15 8.15
N THR A 84 21.72 -11.07 8.93
CA THR A 84 22.17 -11.09 10.34
C THR A 84 21.06 -11.42 11.34
N ARG A 85 19.83 -11.70 10.85
CA ARG A 85 18.65 -12.05 11.66
C ARG A 85 18.31 -11.00 12.74
N GLN A 86 18.59 -9.73 12.47
CA GLN A 86 18.30 -8.62 13.38
C GLN A 86 16.84 -8.15 13.24
N TRP A 87 15.88 -9.04 13.49
CA TRP A 87 14.45 -8.81 13.24
C TRP A 87 13.84 -7.57 13.92
N ARG A 88 14.28 -7.27 15.15
CA ARG A 88 13.83 -6.07 15.87
C ARG A 88 14.30 -4.80 15.17
N ASN A 89 15.59 -4.74 14.83
CA ASN A 89 16.16 -3.59 14.14
C ASN A 89 15.58 -3.46 12.73
N LEU A 90 15.36 -4.57 12.04
CA LEU A 90 14.67 -4.60 10.75
C LEU A 90 13.28 -3.97 10.84
N THR A 91 12.49 -4.35 11.86
CA THR A 91 11.13 -3.84 12.07
C THR A 91 11.16 -2.32 12.23
N VAL A 92 11.96 -1.83 13.17
CA VAL A 92 12.08 -0.39 13.49
C VAL A 92 12.64 0.37 12.28
N PHE A 93 13.57 -0.23 11.54
CA PHE A 93 14.17 0.39 10.36
C PHE A 93 13.18 0.50 9.20
N ILE A 94 12.36 -0.51 8.95
CA ILE A 94 11.33 -0.44 7.91
C ILE A 94 10.24 0.55 8.32
N GLU A 95 9.72 0.45 9.54
CA GLU A 95 8.66 1.32 10.07
C GLU A 95 9.05 2.80 9.95
N ASN A 96 10.25 3.16 10.39
CA ASN A 96 10.71 4.55 10.33
C ASN A 96 11.32 4.93 8.98
N GLY A 97 11.75 3.97 8.18
CA GLY A 97 12.60 4.23 7.01
C GLY A 97 11.90 4.16 5.66
N HIS A 98 10.81 3.39 5.53
CA HIS A 98 10.19 3.15 4.22
C HIS A 98 9.68 4.45 3.58
N LYS A 99 9.12 5.38 4.36
CA LYS A 99 8.65 6.67 3.84
C LYS A 99 9.79 7.59 3.38
N TYR A 100 10.88 7.68 4.15
CA TYR A 100 11.97 8.60 3.81
C TYR A 100 12.95 8.07 2.76
N ASN A 101 13.03 6.75 2.60
CA ASN A 101 14.14 6.12 1.87
C ASN A 101 13.70 5.27 0.68
N THR A 102 12.42 5.31 0.31
CA THR A 102 11.93 4.68 -0.91
C THR A 102 11.54 5.72 -1.95
N ASN A 103 12.00 5.50 -3.19
CA ASN A 103 11.69 6.34 -4.35
C ASN A 103 10.74 5.58 -5.26
N LEU A 104 9.52 5.34 -4.79
CA LEU A 104 8.53 4.46 -5.43
C LEU A 104 8.00 5.07 -6.72
N SER A 105 8.03 4.28 -7.79
CA SER A 105 7.74 4.77 -9.14
C SER A 105 6.26 5.03 -9.40
N LEU A 106 5.37 4.31 -8.72
CA LEU A 106 3.92 4.39 -8.91
C LEU A 106 3.23 5.25 -7.85
N HIS A 107 3.90 5.60 -6.76
CA HIS A 107 3.35 6.42 -5.67
C HIS A 107 3.53 7.91 -5.97
N ASN A 108 2.78 8.40 -6.96
CA ASN A 108 2.81 9.79 -7.39
C ASN A 108 1.45 10.31 -7.89
N TYR A 109 1.30 11.63 -7.90
CA TYR A 109 0.05 12.29 -8.30
C TYR A 109 -0.36 12.02 -9.74
N TYR A 110 0.57 11.73 -10.65
CA TYR A 110 0.24 11.42 -12.04
C TYR A 110 -0.45 10.05 -12.15
N VAL A 111 0.02 9.04 -11.40
CA VAL A 111 -0.64 7.74 -11.32
C VAL A 111 -2.03 7.89 -10.70
N MET A 112 -2.16 8.65 -9.62
CA MET A 112 -3.46 8.93 -9.01
C MET A 112 -4.42 9.63 -9.97
N ALA A 113 -3.95 10.65 -10.70
CA ALA A 113 -4.77 11.35 -11.68
C ALA A 113 -5.22 10.41 -12.81
N GLY A 114 -4.33 9.51 -13.27
CA GLY A 114 -4.66 8.46 -14.23
C GLY A 114 -5.72 7.50 -13.69
N LEU A 115 -5.58 7.03 -12.45
CA LEU A 115 -6.56 6.14 -11.80
C LEU A 115 -7.91 6.81 -11.60
N LEU A 116 -7.93 8.09 -11.18
CA LEU A 116 -9.15 8.87 -11.09
C LEU A 116 -9.82 9.01 -12.46
N GLY A 117 -9.06 9.38 -13.50
CA GLY A 117 -9.58 9.47 -14.86
C GLY A 117 -10.16 8.15 -15.35
N LEU A 118 -9.44 7.03 -15.16
CA LEU A 118 -9.89 5.69 -15.54
C LEU A 118 -11.12 5.24 -14.75
N SER A 119 -11.19 5.55 -13.45
CA SER A 119 -12.36 5.25 -12.61
C SER A 119 -13.60 6.01 -13.06
N LEU A 120 -13.46 7.31 -13.34
CA LEU A 120 -14.53 8.15 -13.88
C LEU A 120 -14.99 7.68 -15.25
N LEU A 121 -14.05 7.43 -16.18
CA LEU A 121 -14.38 6.92 -17.52
C LEU A 121 -15.09 5.57 -17.44
N SER A 122 -14.61 4.67 -16.57
CA SER A 122 -15.22 3.36 -16.34
C SER A 122 -16.65 3.49 -15.82
N THR A 123 -16.90 4.48 -14.94
CA THR A 123 -18.24 4.78 -14.43
C THR A 123 -19.15 5.30 -15.56
N LEU A 124 -18.65 6.21 -16.40
CA LEU A 124 -19.41 6.83 -17.50
C LEU A 124 -19.82 5.85 -18.60
N VAL A 125 -19.05 4.77 -18.82
CA VAL A 125 -19.33 3.75 -19.83
C VAL A 125 -19.95 2.48 -19.23
N ASP A 126 -20.43 2.54 -17.99
CA ASP A 126 -21.01 1.42 -17.24
C ASP A 126 -20.07 0.19 -17.09
N TRP A 127 -18.76 0.41 -17.17
CA TRP A 127 -17.76 -0.63 -16.93
C TRP A 127 -17.53 -0.80 -15.43
N LYS A 128 -18.44 -1.55 -14.78
CA LYS A 128 -18.44 -1.79 -13.32
C LYS A 128 -17.10 -2.33 -12.80
N VAL A 129 -16.49 -3.29 -13.50
CA VAL A 129 -15.19 -3.89 -13.14
C VAL A 129 -14.08 -2.85 -13.05
N GLY A 130 -13.99 -1.95 -14.04
CA GLY A 130 -13.00 -0.87 -14.04
C GLY A 130 -13.25 0.12 -12.89
N THR A 131 -14.51 0.47 -12.63
CA THR A 131 -14.90 1.36 -11.53
C THR A 131 -14.47 0.82 -10.16
N ILE A 132 -14.68 -0.47 -9.91
CA ILE A 132 -14.25 -1.15 -8.69
C ILE A 132 -12.72 -1.12 -8.58
N LEU A 133 -12.03 -1.60 -9.62
CA LEU A 133 -10.59 -1.81 -9.62
C LEU A 133 -9.83 -0.48 -9.45
N PHE A 134 -10.09 0.51 -10.30
CA PHE A 134 -9.38 1.79 -10.24
C PHE A 134 -9.78 2.61 -9.01
N GLY A 135 -11.05 2.53 -8.59
CA GLY A 135 -11.52 3.21 -7.37
C GLY A 135 -10.86 2.67 -6.11
N ALA A 136 -10.74 1.35 -5.97
CA ALA A 136 -10.05 0.73 -4.83
C ALA A 136 -8.56 1.10 -4.79
N MET A 137 -7.87 1.07 -5.93
CA MET A 137 -6.47 1.51 -6.02
C MET A 137 -6.32 3.01 -5.70
N LEU A 138 -7.25 3.85 -6.14
CA LEU A 138 -7.22 5.28 -5.82
C LEU A 138 -7.39 5.52 -4.30
N GLN A 139 -8.28 4.78 -3.64
CA GLN A 139 -8.45 4.86 -2.19
C GLN A 139 -7.20 4.47 -1.42
N HIS A 140 -6.47 3.44 -1.86
CA HIS A 140 -5.17 3.07 -1.31
C HIS A 140 -4.22 4.27 -1.33
N TYR A 141 -4.01 4.90 -2.49
CA TYR A 141 -3.10 6.04 -2.60
C TYR A 141 -3.56 7.25 -1.78
N LEU A 142 -4.87 7.50 -1.68
CA LEU A 142 -5.41 8.56 -0.83
C LEU A 142 -5.13 8.29 0.65
N PHE A 143 -5.25 7.04 1.10
CA PHE A 143 -4.91 6.65 2.46
C PHE A 143 -3.43 6.85 2.75
N ASP A 144 -2.53 6.48 1.84
CA ASP A 144 -1.10 6.66 2.04
C ASP A 144 -0.69 8.13 2.15
N ILE A 145 -1.29 9.02 1.36
CA ILE A 145 -1.09 10.47 1.50
C ILE A 145 -1.58 10.95 2.87
N PHE A 146 -2.75 10.46 3.30
CA PHE A 146 -3.29 10.81 4.61
C PHE A 146 -2.38 10.31 5.74
N ASP A 147 -1.88 9.07 5.64
CA ASP A 147 -0.93 8.51 6.58
C ASP A 147 0.40 9.27 6.56
N ASP A 148 0.88 9.76 5.40
CA ASP A 148 2.03 10.66 5.31
C ASP A 148 1.79 11.97 6.08
N LEU A 149 0.63 12.60 5.92
CA LEU A 149 0.29 13.81 6.66
C LEU A 149 0.29 13.57 8.17
N LEU A 150 -0.25 12.45 8.62
CA LEU A 150 -0.31 12.11 10.05
C LEU A 150 1.06 11.73 10.63
N THR A 151 1.88 11.01 9.87
CA THR A 151 3.15 10.45 10.36
C THR A 151 4.35 11.37 10.13
N LEU A 152 4.37 12.12 9.03
CA LEU A 152 5.46 13.01 8.63
C LEU A 152 5.12 14.49 8.85
N GLY A 153 3.86 14.84 9.14
CA GLY A 153 3.38 16.22 9.19
C GLY A 153 3.31 16.91 7.82
N SER A 154 3.61 16.20 6.73
CA SER A 154 3.63 16.70 5.37
C SER A 154 3.51 15.55 4.36
N VAL A 155 3.09 15.85 3.12
CA VAL A 155 3.05 14.83 2.07
C VAL A 155 4.46 14.50 1.60
N ASN A 156 4.79 13.21 1.50
CA ASN A 156 6.09 12.75 1.05
C ASN A 156 6.46 13.36 -0.32
N SER A 157 7.70 13.83 -0.45
CA SER A 157 8.19 14.43 -1.69
C SER A 157 8.12 13.49 -2.91
N ASN A 158 8.11 12.16 -2.68
CA ASN A 158 7.95 11.17 -3.73
C ASN A 158 6.66 11.39 -4.54
N TRP A 159 5.58 11.85 -3.90
CA TRP A 159 4.30 12.08 -4.58
C TRP A 159 4.36 13.11 -5.71
N LYS A 160 5.30 14.05 -5.63
CA LYS A 160 5.41 15.20 -6.54
C LYS A 160 6.17 14.91 -7.82
N ARG A 161 6.70 13.70 -8.00
CA ARG A 161 7.61 13.37 -9.12
C ARG A 161 7.27 12.04 -9.75
N TRP A 162 7.69 11.89 -11.00
CA TRP A 162 7.69 10.60 -11.70
C TRP A 162 9.10 10.02 -11.71
N GLY A 163 9.26 8.75 -11.34
CA GLY A 163 10.54 8.05 -11.44
C GLY A 163 11.53 8.31 -10.30
N ARG A 164 12.81 7.99 -10.56
CA ARG A 164 13.89 7.87 -9.55
C ARG A 164 14.64 9.19 -9.35
N GLN A 165 15.27 9.33 -8.17
CA GLN A 165 16.47 10.15 -7.96
C GLN A 165 17.70 9.27 -7.94
#